data_AF-A0A8B8P5P3-F1
#
_entry.id   AF-A0A8B8P5P3-F1
#
_cell.length_a   1.000
_cell.length_b   1.000
_cell.length_c   1.000
_cell.angle_alpha   90.00
_cell.angle_beta   90.00
_cell.angle_gamma   90.00
#
_symmetry.space_group_name_H-M   'P 1'
#
loop_
_entity.id
_entity.type
_entity.pdbx_description
1 polymer ?
#
loop_
_entity_poly.entity_id
_entity_poly.type
_entity_poly.pdbx_seq_one_letter_code
_entity_poly.pdbx_strand_id
1 'polypeptide(L)'
;MHDELKPHHSLSPFPLSRLMWTTLQSITKSQNTPLQAAATHTHSRMERWLSALLLLLAMPVEAAYVGGGVSIGIGGGNAGVGSGRGGGAGSVWIGGGIDTPASSGSRLSNAYTALQAWKSAVTDDPNKVVGTWVGSDVCSYKGVFCSDSQDGMGPFVAGIDLNKANVRGTLVKELSLLTDLTLLHLNSNRFSGSVPNTLGDLSSLQELDLSNNQFSGPFPAVVLEMPSLIYLDLRFNSFSGSIPEDLFNRKLDAIFVNNNNFEGERPQSLGNSPASVINLANNKFSGSIPASFGLMASKLKEILFLNNQLSGCVPEGVGLFTEMKVFDVSHNSLMGHLPDTLSCLSQVEVLNLGHNRLSGELPDLVCSLKSLMNLTVAYNFLSGLSQECTKLFFRSVGFDFSVNCIPNKDMQRPQPECSSTPGGGLSCLRIPSAQPLVCGAMAVLSGTAADPASKSP
;
A
#
# COMPACT_ATOMS: atom_id res chain seq x y z
N MET A 1 22.27 -35.26 53.86
CA MET A 1 22.92 -36.58 53.65
C MET A 1 22.02 -37.37 52.72
N HIS A 2 22.51 -37.62 51.49
CA HIS A 2 22.43 -38.86 50.69
C HIS A 2 21.25 -39.84 50.94
N ASP A 3 20.55 -40.44 49.98
CA ASP A 3 20.77 -40.64 48.53
C ASP A 3 19.48 -41.24 47.89
N GLU A 4 19.29 -41.00 46.59
CA GLU A 4 18.88 -41.90 45.46
C GLU A 4 17.84 -43.06 45.64
N LEU A 5 17.03 -43.55 44.68
CA LEU A 5 16.84 -43.43 43.22
C LEU A 5 15.53 -44.18 42.80
N LYS A 6 14.84 -43.69 41.73
CA LYS A 6 13.96 -44.38 40.72
C LYS A 6 12.60 -45.02 41.14
N PRO A 7 11.55 -45.04 40.26
CA PRO A 7 11.51 -45.58 38.87
C PRO A 7 10.84 -44.66 37.80
N HIS A 8 11.27 -44.64 36.53
CA HIS A 8 10.94 -45.48 35.34
C HIS A 8 9.55 -45.29 34.66
N HIS A 9 9.64 -44.88 33.37
CA HIS A 9 8.69 -44.96 32.23
C HIS A 9 7.60 -43.89 32.04
N SER A 10 7.96 -42.89 31.22
CA SER A 10 7.07 -41.97 30.51
C SER A 10 6.55 -42.59 29.20
N LEU A 11 5.22 -42.52 29.02
CA LEU A 11 4.52 -42.78 27.76
C LEU A 11 4.48 -41.50 26.91
N SER A 12 4.78 -41.66 25.63
CA SER A 12 4.74 -40.66 24.56
C SER A 12 3.31 -40.18 24.22
N PRO A 13 3.09 -38.90 23.85
CA PRO A 13 1.87 -38.46 23.18
C PRO A 13 2.08 -38.35 21.65
N PHE A 14 1.24 -39.06 20.89
CA PHE A 14 1.00 -38.88 19.46
C PHE A 14 -0.47 -38.45 19.26
N PRO A 15 -0.86 -37.88 18.10
CA PRO A 15 -1.41 -36.53 18.02
C PRO A 15 -2.93 -36.51 17.80
N LEU A 16 -3.59 -35.50 18.38
CA LEU A 16 -4.99 -35.16 18.16
C LEU A 16 -5.18 -34.51 16.78
N SER A 17 -5.31 -35.33 15.75
CA SER A 17 -5.77 -34.90 14.42
C SER A 17 -6.69 -35.95 13.80
N ARG A 18 -7.75 -36.33 14.51
CA ARG A 18 -8.79 -37.26 14.00
C ARG A 18 -10.08 -37.22 14.82
N LEU A 19 -10.67 -36.03 14.99
CA LEU A 19 -12.01 -35.88 15.59
C LEU A 19 -12.67 -34.52 15.27
N MET A 20 -12.76 -34.19 13.98
CA MET A 20 -13.71 -33.18 13.45
C MET A 20 -14.06 -33.48 11.98
N TRP A 21 -14.38 -34.73 11.66
CA TRP A 21 -14.81 -35.14 10.31
C TRP A 21 -16.02 -36.08 10.30
N THR A 22 -16.76 -36.21 11.40
CA THR A 22 -17.90 -37.14 11.52
C THR A 22 -19.21 -36.53 12.04
N THR A 23 -19.37 -35.20 11.96
CA THR A 23 -20.64 -34.52 12.33
C THR A 23 -21.26 -33.71 11.19
N LEU A 24 -20.92 -34.02 9.94
CA LEU A 24 -21.41 -33.31 8.75
C LEU A 24 -21.88 -34.24 7.62
N GLN A 25 -22.43 -35.41 7.98
CA GLN A 25 -23.07 -36.34 7.03
C GLN A 25 -24.48 -36.82 7.43
N SER A 26 -25.12 -36.21 8.44
CA SER A 26 -26.46 -36.66 8.89
C SER A 26 -27.63 -35.75 8.50
N ILE A 27 -27.47 -34.74 7.65
CA ILE A 27 -28.60 -33.87 7.24
C ILE A 27 -28.57 -33.57 5.72
N THR A 28 -28.43 -34.59 4.88
CA THR A 28 -28.65 -34.47 3.42
C THR A 28 -29.45 -35.62 2.81
N LYS A 29 -30.33 -36.28 3.57
CA LYS A 29 -31.34 -37.20 3.01
C LYS A 29 -32.65 -37.13 3.79
N SER A 30 -33.52 -36.18 3.46
CA SER A 30 -34.96 -36.28 3.76
C SER A 30 -35.75 -35.08 3.18
N GLN A 31 -36.53 -35.38 2.13
CA GLN A 31 -37.82 -34.79 1.72
C GLN A 31 -37.86 -33.70 0.63
N ASN A 32 -38.47 -34.11 -0.49
CA ASN A 32 -39.06 -33.31 -1.56
C ASN A 32 -40.37 -32.65 -1.09
N THR A 33 -40.62 -31.39 -1.45
CA THR A 33 -41.94 -30.82 -1.85
C THR A 33 -41.76 -29.38 -2.41
N PRO A 34 -42.69 -28.86 -3.24
CA PRO A 34 -42.40 -27.77 -4.17
C PRO A 34 -42.73 -26.40 -3.57
N LEU A 35 -41.70 -25.67 -3.12
CA LEU A 35 -41.80 -24.24 -2.77
C LEU A 35 -40.41 -23.56 -2.83
N GLN A 36 -39.69 -23.72 -3.94
CA GLN A 36 -38.39 -23.05 -4.16
C GLN A 36 -38.16 -22.68 -5.64
N ALA A 37 -39.03 -21.84 -6.20
CA ALA A 37 -38.79 -21.18 -7.48
C ALA A 37 -38.32 -19.72 -7.35
N ALA A 38 -38.04 -19.23 -6.12
CA ALA A 38 -37.64 -17.83 -5.88
C ALA A 38 -36.25 -17.66 -5.21
N ALA A 39 -35.51 -18.75 -4.94
CA ALA A 39 -34.26 -18.70 -4.15
C ALA A 39 -32.98 -19.05 -4.95
N THR A 40 -33.05 -19.21 -6.27
CA THR A 40 -31.89 -19.58 -7.11
C THR A 40 -31.30 -18.42 -7.91
N HIS A 41 -31.83 -17.19 -7.79
CA HIS A 41 -31.30 -16.02 -8.50
C HIS A 41 -30.42 -15.08 -7.66
N THR A 42 -30.31 -15.33 -6.35
CA THR A 42 -29.55 -14.48 -5.41
C THR A 42 -28.18 -15.06 -5.02
N HIS A 43 -27.91 -16.34 -5.31
CA HIS A 43 -26.66 -16.99 -4.88
C HIS A 43 -25.51 -16.93 -5.91
N SER A 44 -25.74 -16.49 -7.15
CA SER A 44 -24.68 -16.36 -8.18
C SER A 44 -24.10 -14.95 -8.33
N ARG A 45 -24.61 -13.96 -7.58
CA ARG A 45 -24.14 -12.57 -7.63
C ARG A 45 -23.20 -12.22 -6.47
N MET A 46 -23.29 -12.91 -5.34
CA MET A 46 -22.44 -12.68 -4.16
C MET A 46 -20.98 -13.13 -4.39
N GLU A 47 -20.77 -14.16 -5.22
CA GLU A 47 -19.40 -14.59 -5.62
C GLU A 47 -18.67 -13.56 -6.51
N ARG A 48 -19.39 -12.67 -7.21
CA ARG A 48 -18.76 -11.61 -8.01
C ARG A 48 -18.26 -10.43 -7.17
N TRP A 49 -18.85 -10.22 -5.99
CA TRP A 49 -18.46 -9.13 -5.07
C TRP A 49 -17.30 -9.52 -4.15
N LEU A 50 -17.27 -10.77 -3.67
CA LEU A 50 -16.09 -11.34 -3.03
C LEU A 50 -14.90 -11.38 -4.00
N SER A 51 -15.14 -11.66 -5.29
CA SER A 51 -14.08 -11.59 -6.31
C SER A 51 -13.59 -10.16 -6.55
N ALA A 52 -14.47 -9.15 -6.61
CA ALA A 52 -14.04 -7.75 -6.80
C ALA A 52 -13.25 -7.19 -5.61
N LEU A 53 -13.60 -7.59 -4.38
CA LEU A 53 -12.88 -7.22 -3.17
C LEU A 53 -11.55 -8.00 -3.01
N LEU A 54 -11.50 -9.27 -3.45
CA LEU A 54 -10.25 -10.04 -3.58
C LEU A 54 -9.37 -9.52 -4.72
N LEU A 55 -9.94 -8.98 -5.78
CA LEU A 55 -9.21 -8.38 -6.90
C LEU A 55 -8.57 -7.03 -6.52
N LEU A 56 -9.17 -6.25 -5.61
CA LEU A 56 -8.51 -5.06 -5.02
C LEU A 56 -7.32 -5.43 -4.10
N LEU A 57 -7.27 -6.67 -3.63
CA LEU A 57 -6.11 -7.24 -2.92
C LEU A 57 -5.10 -7.93 -3.86
N ALA A 58 -5.37 -8.05 -5.17
CA ALA A 58 -4.58 -8.87 -6.09
C ALA A 58 -4.51 -8.39 -7.57
N MET A 59 -4.57 -7.09 -7.86
CA MET A 59 -4.31 -6.58 -9.22
C MET A 59 -2.82 -6.26 -9.42
N PRO A 60 -2.12 -6.86 -10.41
CA PRO A 60 -0.93 -6.25 -10.98
C PRO A 60 -1.39 -5.08 -11.87
N VAL A 61 -0.75 -3.91 -11.70
CA VAL A 61 -0.97 -2.78 -12.60
C VAL A 61 -0.34 -3.15 -13.95
N GLU A 62 -1.15 -3.30 -14.99
CA GLU A 62 -0.66 -3.35 -16.37
C GLU A 62 -0.01 -2.00 -16.70
N ALA A 63 1.29 -2.02 -17.00
CA ALA A 63 2.00 -0.87 -17.52
C ALA A 63 1.40 -0.48 -18.89
N ALA A 64 0.72 0.66 -18.93
CA ALA A 64 0.23 1.24 -20.16
C ALA A 64 1.43 1.67 -21.03
N TYR A 65 1.60 0.98 -22.15
CA TYR A 65 2.58 1.28 -23.19
C TYR A 65 2.22 2.63 -23.85
N VAL A 66 3.01 3.67 -23.61
CA VAL A 66 2.88 4.94 -24.33
C VAL A 66 3.91 5.01 -25.45
N GLY A 67 3.43 4.69 -26.66
CA GLY A 67 3.63 5.44 -27.90
C GLY A 67 5.03 5.94 -28.26
N GLY A 68 5.64 5.27 -29.24
CA GLY A 68 6.85 5.71 -29.91
C GLY A 68 6.71 7.06 -30.63
N GLY A 69 7.77 7.86 -30.52
CA GLY A 69 8.03 9.04 -31.34
C GLY A 69 9.20 8.77 -32.28
N VAL A 70 8.90 8.82 -33.58
CA VAL A 70 9.85 8.78 -34.70
C VAL A 70 10.65 10.08 -34.72
N SER A 71 11.99 9.98 -34.73
CA SER A 71 12.87 11.11 -35.04
C SER A 71 13.77 10.77 -36.23
N ILE A 72 13.58 11.55 -37.28
CA ILE A 72 14.20 11.47 -38.60
C ILE A 72 15.67 11.89 -38.50
N GLY A 73 16.56 11.07 -39.07
CA GLY A 73 17.99 11.36 -39.16
C GLY A 73 18.33 12.45 -40.18
N ILE A 74 19.35 13.23 -39.87
CA ILE A 74 20.15 13.96 -40.86
C ILE A 74 21.61 13.65 -40.55
N GLY A 75 22.28 13.02 -41.51
CA GLY A 75 23.68 12.62 -41.44
C GLY A 75 24.64 13.80 -41.61
N GLY A 76 25.85 13.60 -41.10
CA GLY A 76 27.02 14.42 -41.37
C GLY A 76 28.24 13.63 -40.96
N GLY A 77 28.89 12.97 -41.92
CA GLY A 77 30.07 12.15 -41.68
C GLY A 77 31.30 12.98 -41.33
N ASN A 78 32.26 12.34 -40.69
CA ASN A 78 33.64 12.47 -41.13
C ASN A 78 34.51 11.29 -40.67
N ALA A 79 35.31 10.82 -41.60
CA ALA A 79 36.28 9.75 -41.45
C ALA A 79 37.50 10.24 -40.66
N GLY A 80 38.06 9.36 -39.83
CA GLY A 80 39.34 9.57 -39.16
C GLY A 80 40.02 8.21 -38.92
N VAL A 81 40.92 7.85 -39.82
CA VAL A 81 41.79 6.67 -39.78
C VAL A 81 42.89 6.89 -38.76
N GLY A 82 43.17 5.90 -37.91
CA GLY A 82 44.31 5.93 -36.99
C GLY A 82 44.64 4.55 -36.43
N SER A 83 45.54 3.84 -37.12
CA SER A 83 46.16 2.57 -36.71
C SER A 83 47.10 2.76 -35.51
N GLY A 84 47.08 1.82 -34.56
CA GLY A 84 48.09 1.71 -33.50
C GLY A 84 48.03 0.34 -32.83
N ARG A 85 49.15 -0.40 -32.87
CA ARG A 85 49.30 -1.83 -32.57
C ARG A 85 50.39 -2.00 -31.51
N GLY A 86 50.25 -2.98 -30.60
CA GLY A 86 51.30 -3.49 -29.68
C GLY A 86 50.94 -3.26 -28.21
N GLY A 87 50.73 -4.29 -27.37
CA GLY A 87 51.73 -5.21 -26.80
C GLY A 87 51.96 -4.77 -25.34
N GLY A 88 51.46 -5.43 -24.30
CA GLY A 88 51.91 -6.73 -23.79
C GLY A 88 52.98 -6.52 -22.70
N ALA A 89 52.62 -6.67 -21.41
CA ALA A 89 53.45 -7.20 -20.31
C ALA A 89 52.79 -6.93 -18.95
N GLY A 90 52.81 -7.95 -18.09
CA GLY A 90 52.34 -7.87 -16.71
C GLY A 90 53.31 -7.13 -15.79
N SER A 91 52.75 -6.61 -14.70
CA SER A 91 53.50 -6.06 -13.58
C SER A 91 52.99 -6.63 -12.26
N VAL A 92 53.96 -7.12 -11.48
CA VAL A 92 53.88 -7.55 -10.09
C VAL A 92 53.59 -6.33 -9.21
N TRP A 93 52.66 -6.48 -8.26
CA TRP A 93 52.28 -5.42 -7.31
C TRP A 93 53.07 -5.55 -5.99
N ILE A 94 53.78 -4.48 -5.62
CA ILE A 94 54.31 -4.23 -4.27
C ILE A 94 53.69 -2.92 -3.77
N GLY A 95 53.20 -2.93 -2.53
CA GLY A 95 52.28 -1.93 -1.99
C GLY A 95 52.85 -0.52 -1.73
N GLY A 96 51.92 0.41 -1.51
CA GLY A 96 52.17 1.78 -1.04
C GLY A 96 51.02 2.70 -1.46
N GLY A 97 50.28 3.23 -0.47
CA GLY A 97 49.09 4.04 -0.66
C GLY A 97 49.35 5.32 -1.47
N ILE A 98 48.51 5.51 -2.48
CA ILE A 98 48.25 6.74 -3.21
C ILE A 98 46.74 6.69 -3.47
N ASP A 99 46.03 7.79 -3.25
CA ASP A 99 44.62 7.96 -3.64
C ASP A 99 44.44 7.50 -5.08
N THR A 100 43.89 6.29 -5.24
CA THR A 100 43.61 5.73 -6.55
C THR A 100 42.29 6.34 -7.01
N PRO A 101 42.22 6.96 -8.20
CA PRO A 101 40.92 7.12 -8.84
C PRO A 101 40.40 5.69 -9.02
N ALA A 102 39.26 5.39 -8.41
CA ALA A 102 38.60 4.10 -8.55
C ALA A 102 38.63 3.73 -10.04
N SER A 103 39.33 2.64 -10.38
CA SER A 103 39.40 2.20 -11.77
C SER A 103 37.97 2.00 -12.23
N SER A 104 37.52 2.82 -13.16
CA SER A 104 36.16 2.81 -13.69
C SER A 104 35.93 1.51 -14.43
N GLY A 105 35.50 0.48 -13.70
CA GLY A 105 34.87 -0.68 -14.29
C GLY A 105 33.73 -0.20 -15.18
N SER A 106 33.53 -0.84 -16.33
CA SER A 106 32.36 -0.56 -17.16
C SER A 106 31.08 -0.75 -16.33
N ARG A 107 29.99 -0.03 -16.64
CA ARG A 107 28.70 -0.14 -15.92
C ARG A 107 28.25 -1.60 -15.77
N LEU A 108 28.47 -2.41 -16.82
CA LEU A 108 28.22 -3.85 -16.77
C LEU A 108 29.19 -4.65 -15.87
N SER A 109 30.44 -4.22 -15.70
CA SER A 109 31.37 -4.84 -14.74
C SER A 109 30.90 -4.61 -13.29
N ASN A 110 30.42 -3.40 -12.99
CA ASN A 110 29.81 -3.10 -11.69
C ASN A 110 28.54 -3.93 -11.48
N ALA A 111 27.70 -4.01 -12.51
CA ALA A 111 26.49 -4.82 -12.46
C ALA A 111 26.78 -6.32 -12.28
N TYR A 112 27.77 -6.86 -12.98
CA TYR A 112 28.23 -8.23 -12.80
C TYR A 112 28.66 -8.46 -11.34
N THR A 113 29.46 -7.56 -10.78
CA THR A 113 29.92 -7.64 -9.39
C THR A 113 28.75 -7.65 -8.40
N ALA A 114 27.80 -6.73 -8.56
CA ALA A 114 26.60 -6.65 -7.73
C ALA A 114 25.74 -7.92 -7.81
N LEU A 115 25.47 -8.40 -9.03
CA LEU A 115 24.58 -9.53 -9.25
C LEU A 115 25.21 -10.86 -8.83
N GLN A 116 26.53 -11.04 -8.98
CA GLN A 116 27.21 -12.21 -8.46
C GLN A 116 27.27 -12.21 -6.92
N ALA A 117 27.51 -11.05 -6.30
CA ALA A 117 27.40 -10.91 -4.85
C ALA A 117 25.99 -11.24 -4.37
N TRP A 118 24.95 -10.73 -5.04
CA TRP A 118 23.58 -11.00 -4.65
C TRP A 118 23.18 -12.47 -4.88
N LYS A 119 23.60 -13.06 -6.00
CA LYS A 119 23.46 -14.50 -6.27
C LYS A 119 24.05 -15.34 -5.13
N SER A 120 25.20 -14.94 -4.58
CA SER A 120 25.83 -15.66 -3.46
C SER A 120 25.03 -15.58 -2.15
N ALA A 121 24.19 -14.56 -1.98
CA ALA A 121 23.27 -14.40 -0.85
C ALA A 121 21.92 -15.11 -1.06
N VAL A 122 21.67 -15.69 -2.23
CA VAL A 122 20.51 -16.53 -2.49
C VAL A 122 20.77 -17.92 -1.92
N THR A 123 19.83 -18.38 -1.09
CA THR A 123 19.88 -19.67 -0.38
C THR A 123 18.99 -20.74 -1.00
N ASP A 124 17.95 -20.34 -1.74
CA ASP A 124 17.05 -21.25 -2.45
C ASP A 124 16.48 -20.56 -3.70
N ASP A 125 16.53 -21.24 -4.84
CA ASP A 125 16.06 -20.75 -6.15
C ASP A 125 15.34 -21.88 -6.92
N PRO A 126 14.11 -22.25 -6.52
CA PRO A 126 13.40 -23.39 -7.09
C PRO A 126 13.12 -23.24 -8.59
N ASN A 127 12.90 -22.00 -9.04
CA ASN A 127 12.59 -21.67 -10.42
C ASN A 127 13.85 -21.44 -11.27
N LYS A 128 15.05 -21.61 -10.68
CA LYS A 128 16.37 -21.49 -11.33
C LYS A 128 16.56 -20.14 -12.04
N VAL A 129 16.00 -19.07 -11.49
CA VAL A 129 16.08 -17.72 -12.08
C VAL A 129 17.51 -17.18 -11.94
N VAL A 130 18.02 -17.09 -10.72
CA VAL A 130 19.41 -16.65 -10.49
C VAL A 130 20.42 -17.72 -10.91
N GLY A 131 19.97 -18.96 -11.09
CA GLY A 131 20.74 -20.01 -11.77
C GLY A 131 21.25 -19.60 -13.16
N THR A 132 20.54 -18.72 -13.88
CA THR A 132 20.95 -18.21 -15.20
C THR A 132 22.06 -17.16 -15.14
N TRP A 133 22.37 -16.62 -13.96
CA TRP A 133 23.30 -15.51 -13.80
C TRP A 133 24.76 -16.00 -13.84
N VAL A 134 25.23 -16.37 -15.02
CA VAL A 134 26.57 -16.96 -15.25
C VAL A 134 27.23 -16.28 -16.44
N GLY A 135 28.53 -16.00 -16.33
CA GLY A 135 29.29 -15.35 -17.40
C GLY A 135 29.14 -13.82 -17.41
N SER A 136 29.91 -13.14 -18.24
CA SER A 136 30.01 -11.68 -18.26
C SER A 136 28.84 -10.97 -18.96
N ASP A 137 27.99 -11.70 -19.69
CA ASP A 137 26.83 -11.13 -20.37
C ASP A 137 25.65 -10.95 -19.39
N VAL A 138 25.75 -9.91 -18.57
CA VAL A 138 24.74 -9.57 -17.54
C VAL A 138 23.37 -9.33 -18.14
N CYS A 139 23.27 -8.84 -19.37
CA CYS A 139 22.00 -8.54 -20.02
C CYS A 139 21.25 -9.80 -20.47
N SER A 140 21.92 -10.96 -20.49
CA SER A 140 21.28 -12.26 -20.73
C SER A 140 20.65 -12.89 -19.48
N TYR A 141 20.90 -12.31 -18.30
CA TYR A 141 20.44 -12.85 -17.03
C TYR A 141 18.93 -12.75 -16.93
N LYS A 142 18.27 -13.85 -16.54
CA LYS A 142 16.81 -13.85 -16.37
C LYS A 142 16.42 -12.85 -15.27
N GLY A 143 15.48 -11.97 -15.61
CA GLY A 143 14.98 -10.92 -14.72
C GLY A 143 15.85 -9.65 -14.68
N VAL A 144 16.92 -9.58 -15.47
CA VAL A 144 17.75 -8.38 -15.62
C VAL A 144 17.46 -7.74 -16.97
N PHE A 145 17.22 -6.43 -16.96
CA PHE A 145 16.86 -5.65 -18.15
C PHE A 145 17.87 -4.55 -18.35
N CYS A 146 18.55 -4.57 -19.49
CA CYS A 146 19.51 -3.55 -19.87
C CYS A 146 18.87 -2.50 -20.79
N SER A 147 19.40 -1.28 -20.72
CA SER A 147 19.13 -0.23 -21.70
C SER A 147 20.44 0.26 -22.29
N ASP A 148 20.37 0.79 -23.51
CA ASP A 148 21.48 1.49 -24.12
C ASP A 148 21.60 2.90 -23.55
N SER A 149 22.84 3.36 -23.42
CA SER A 149 23.13 4.72 -22.99
C SER A 149 23.26 5.65 -24.19
N GLN A 150 22.55 6.78 -24.16
CA GLN A 150 22.62 7.81 -25.20
C GLN A 150 23.95 8.59 -25.19
N ASP A 151 24.71 8.49 -24.09
CA ASP A 151 25.98 9.19 -23.87
C ASP A 151 27.22 8.45 -24.39
N GLY A 152 27.04 7.27 -25.03
CA GLY A 152 28.13 6.45 -25.54
C GLY A 152 28.92 5.67 -24.46
N MET A 153 28.48 5.65 -23.20
CA MET A 153 29.13 4.92 -22.10
C MET A 153 28.81 3.41 -22.09
N GLY A 154 28.16 2.90 -23.13
CA GLY A 154 27.75 1.50 -23.26
C GLY A 154 26.45 1.17 -22.51
N PRO A 155 25.96 -0.07 -22.64
CA PRO A 155 24.72 -0.50 -21.98
C PRO A 155 24.87 -0.55 -20.46
N PHE A 156 23.75 -0.42 -19.77
CA PHE A 156 23.65 -0.49 -18.31
C PHE A 156 22.41 -1.28 -17.90
N VAL A 157 22.39 -1.77 -16.65
CA VAL A 157 21.21 -2.44 -16.10
C VAL A 157 20.20 -1.37 -15.68
N ALA A 158 19.13 -1.23 -16.44
CA ALA A 158 18.04 -0.30 -16.16
C ALA A 158 17.03 -0.89 -15.18
N GLY A 159 16.86 -2.22 -15.17
CA GLY A 159 15.86 -2.83 -14.32
C GLY A 159 16.15 -4.25 -13.88
N ILE A 160 15.60 -4.58 -12.72
CA ILE A 160 15.56 -5.94 -12.19
C ILE A 160 14.11 -6.26 -11.83
N ASP A 161 13.54 -7.26 -12.48
CA ASP A 161 12.22 -7.82 -12.16
C ASP A 161 12.35 -9.33 -11.89
N LEU A 162 12.16 -9.67 -10.61
CA LEU A 162 12.11 -11.05 -10.11
C LEU A 162 10.74 -11.38 -9.52
N ASN A 163 9.68 -10.72 -9.97
CA ASN A 163 8.32 -10.95 -9.49
C ASN A 163 7.95 -12.44 -9.62
N LYS A 164 7.42 -13.02 -8.54
CA LYS A 164 6.98 -14.43 -8.45
C LYS A 164 8.10 -15.44 -8.75
N ALA A 165 9.37 -15.05 -8.60
CA ALA A 165 10.50 -15.94 -8.83
C ALA A 165 10.66 -16.99 -7.71
N ASN A 166 10.00 -16.82 -6.56
CA ASN A 166 10.09 -17.71 -5.41
C ASN A 166 11.54 -17.88 -4.87
N VAL A 167 12.37 -16.85 -5.00
CA VAL A 167 13.76 -16.85 -4.55
C VAL A 167 13.85 -16.55 -3.06
N ARG A 168 14.68 -17.31 -2.32
CA ARG A 168 14.97 -17.07 -0.90
C ARG A 168 16.39 -16.54 -0.73
N GLY A 169 16.55 -15.47 0.03
CA GLY A 169 17.86 -14.90 0.32
C GLY A 169 17.74 -13.60 1.11
N THR A 170 18.75 -12.74 0.98
CA THR A 170 18.74 -11.37 1.51
C THR A 170 19.17 -10.40 0.43
N LEU A 171 18.86 -9.11 0.61
CA LEU A 171 19.51 -8.06 -0.18
C LEU A 171 20.95 -7.88 0.30
N VAL A 172 21.85 -7.47 -0.60
CA VAL A 172 23.27 -7.24 -0.31
C VAL A 172 23.65 -5.79 -0.56
N LYS A 173 24.69 -5.32 0.12
CA LYS A 173 25.12 -3.92 0.01
C LYS A 173 25.61 -3.58 -1.40
N GLU A 174 26.20 -4.55 -2.09
CA GLU A 174 26.79 -4.42 -3.43
C GLU A 174 25.74 -4.09 -4.51
N LEU A 175 24.45 -4.24 -4.23
CA LEU A 175 23.39 -3.72 -5.10
C LEU A 175 23.52 -2.22 -5.34
N SER A 176 24.16 -1.47 -4.44
CA SER A 176 24.44 -0.03 -4.60
C SER A 176 25.33 0.31 -5.80
N LEU A 177 26.04 -0.68 -6.36
CA LEU A 177 26.84 -0.49 -7.57
C LEU A 177 25.97 -0.30 -8.84
N LEU A 178 24.66 -0.58 -8.77
CA LEU A 178 23.71 -0.45 -9.86
C LEU A 178 23.10 0.96 -9.94
N THR A 179 23.94 2.00 -9.99
CA THR A 179 23.51 3.41 -9.87
C THR A 179 22.51 3.90 -10.93
N ASP A 180 22.46 3.22 -12.08
CA ASP A 180 21.55 3.52 -13.21
C ASP A 180 20.23 2.74 -13.13
N LEU A 181 20.03 1.91 -12.10
CA LEU A 181 18.82 1.10 -11.93
C LEU A 181 17.61 2.02 -11.68
N THR A 182 16.57 1.87 -12.48
CA THR A 182 15.32 2.65 -12.36
C THR A 182 14.18 1.85 -11.75
N LEU A 183 14.21 0.52 -11.86
CA LEU A 183 13.19 -0.37 -11.29
C LEU A 183 13.81 -1.57 -10.58
N LEU A 184 13.32 -1.84 -9.37
CA LEU A 184 13.64 -3.04 -8.60
C LEU A 184 12.33 -3.67 -8.12
N HIS A 185 11.89 -4.73 -8.79
CA HIS A 185 10.64 -5.43 -8.48
C HIS A 185 10.92 -6.85 -7.97
N LEU A 186 10.55 -7.10 -6.72
CA LEU A 186 10.81 -8.34 -6.00
C LEU A 186 9.53 -8.98 -5.44
N ASN A 187 8.35 -8.63 -5.95
CA ASN A 187 7.07 -9.12 -5.46
C ASN A 187 7.04 -10.66 -5.38
N SER A 188 6.43 -11.20 -4.32
CA SER A 188 6.18 -12.64 -4.18
C SER A 188 7.47 -13.48 -4.23
N ASN A 189 8.42 -13.13 -3.37
CA ASN A 189 9.64 -13.89 -3.11
C ASN A 189 9.74 -14.23 -1.62
N ARG A 190 10.90 -14.75 -1.21
CA ARG A 190 11.23 -15.12 0.17
C ARG A 190 12.49 -14.38 0.62
N PHE A 191 12.68 -13.14 0.17
CA PHE A 191 13.76 -12.29 0.65
C PHE A 191 13.49 -11.88 2.10
N SER A 192 14.52 -11.92 2.93
CA SER A 192 14.44 -11.68 4.37
C SER A 192 15.52 -10.72 4.86
N GLY A 193 15.48 -10.37 6.15
CA GLY A 193 16.39 -9.39 6.75
C GLY A 193 15.87 -7.96 6.61
N SER A 194 16.76 -6.99 6.81
CA SER A 194 16.48 -5.56 6.62
C SER A 194 16.94 -5.08 5.25
N VAL A 195 16.38 -3.98 4.77
CA VAL A 195 16.84 -3.29 3.56
C VAL A 195 18.20 -2.64 3.85
N PRO A 196 19.27 -2.92 3.08
CA PRO A 196 20.59 -2.32 3.32
C PRO A 196 20.56 -0.80 3.11
N ASN A 197 21.21 -0.04 4.01
CA ASN A 197 21.27 1.43 3.90
C ASN A 197 22.01 1.91 2.63
N THR A 198 22.87 1.09 2.03
CA THR A 198 23.56 1.44 0.79
C THR A 198 22.63 1.50 -0.43
N LEU A 199 21.39 1.00 -0.32
CA LEU A 199 20.42 1.17 -1.41
C LEU A 199 20.09 2.65 -1.67
N GLY A 200 20.39 3.56 -0.74
CA GLY A 200 20.22 5.01 -0.94
C GLY A 200 21.07 5.56 -2.08
N ASP A 201 22.16 4.88 -2.43
CA ASP A 201 23.04 5.25 -3.55
C ASP A 201 22.37 5.02 -4.93
N LEU A 202 21.23 4.32 -4.98
CA LEU A 202 20.43 4.09 -6.19
C LEU A 202 19.63 5.35 -6.56
N SER A 203 20.35 6.43 -6.88
CA SER A 203 19.78 7.75 -7.13
C SER A 203 18.80 7.82 -8.32
N SER A 204 18.93 6.89 -9.28
CA SER A 204 18.05 6.79 -10.46
C SER A 204 16.79 5.95 -10.21
N LEU A 205 16.66 5.30 -9.04
CA LEU A 205 15.57 4.37 -8.76
C LEU A 205 14.24 5.13 -8.66
N GLN A 206 13.28 4.72 -9.47
CA GLN A 206 11.95 5.29 -9.58
C GLN A 206 10.90 4.39 -8.94
N GLU A 207 11.05 3.07 -9.11
CA GLU A 207 10.12 2.08 -8.59
C GLU A 207 10.83 1.05 -7.72
N LEU A 208 10.39 0.98 -6.46
CA LEU A 208 10.85 -0.02 -5.51
C LEU A 208 9.66 -0.85 -5.02
N ASP A 209 9.60 -2.10 -5.48
CA ASP A 209 8.61 -3.08 -5.05
C ASP A 209 9.30 -4.23 -4.30
N LEU A 210 9.10 -4.24 -2.97
CA LEU A 210 9.58 -5.27 -2.05
C LEU A 210 8.41 -6.13 -1.51
N SER A 211 7.24 -6.04 -2.11
CA SER A 211 6.01 -6.60 -1.55
C SER A 211 6.00 -8.12 -1.50
N ASN A 212 5.21 -8.69 -0.58
CA ASN A 212 5.03 -10.12 -0.40
C ASN A 212 6.38 -10.87 -0.28
N ASN A 213 7.13 -10.50 0.76
CA ASN A 213 8.43 -11.05 1.12
C ASN A 213 8.46 -11.33 2.64
N GLN A 214 9.65 -11.57 3.18
CA GLN A 214 9.92 -11.83 4.60
C GLN A 214 10.82 -10.74 5.20
N PHE A 215 10.80 -9.52 4.65
CA PHE A 215 11.55 -8.40 5.21
C PHE A 215 11.04 -8.06 6.61
N SER A 216 11.95 -7.63 7.48
CA SER A 216 11.65 -7.35 8.89
C SER A 216 12.53 -6.21 9.41
N GLY A 217 12.21 -5.72 10.61
CA GLY A 217 12.87 -4.57 11.21
C GLY A 217 12.10 -3.27 11.00
N PRO A 218 12.69 -2.10 11.29
CA PRO A 218 12.01 -0.82 11.16
C PRO A 218 11.70 -0.46 9.70
N PHE A 219 10.89 0.58 9.50
CA PHE A 219 10.72 1.21 8.19
C PHE A 219 12.10 1.51 7.54
N PRO A 220 12.33 1.17 6.26
CA PRO A 220 13.60 1.38 5.61
C PRO A 220 13.82 2.86 5.28
N ALA A 221 14.28 3.65 6.26
CA ALA A 221 14.45 5.10 6.14
C ALA A 221 15.34 5.53 4.95
N VAL A 222 16.20 4.64 4.46
CA VAL A 222 17.00 4.83 3.24
C VAL A 222 16.17 5.25 2.02
N VAL A 223 14.90 4.85 1.92
CA VAL A 223 14.04 5.26 0.78
C VAL A 223 13.75 6.75 0.76
N LEU A 224 13.94 7.44 1.89
CA LEU A 224 13.78 8.90 2.00
C LEU A 224 14.94 9.65 1.32
N GLU A 225 16.08 8.97 1.12
CA GLU A 225 17.28 9.52 0.50
C GLU A 225 17.28 9.35 -1.03
N MET A 226 16.37 8.54 -1.59
CA MET A 226 16.27 8.27 -3.02
C MET A 226 15.53 9.41 -3.77
N PRO A 227 16.22 10.28 -4.52
CA PRO A 227 15.64 11.50 -5.09
C PRO A 227 14.62 11.26 -6.20
N SER A 228 14.76 10.16 -6.94
CA SER A 228 13.92 9.84 -8.11
C SER A 228 12.74 8.92 -7.80
N LEU A 229 12.62 8.46 -6.55
CA LEU A 229 11.61 7.47 -6.17
C LEU A 229 10.20 8.07 -6.28
N ILE A 230 9.34 7.39 -7.03
CA ILE A 230 7.93 7.76 -7.25
C ILE A 230 6.95 6.67 -6.80
N TYR A 231 7.38 5.41 -6.78
CA TYR A 231 6.57 4.26 -6.38
C TYR A 231 7.27 3.46 -5.29
N LEU A 232 6.60 3.27 -4.15
CA LEU A 232 7.10 2.49 -3.03
C LEU A 232 6.06 1.45 -2.59
N ASP A 233 6.42 0.17 -2.70
CA ASP A 233 5.60 -0.94 -2.24
C ASP A 233 6.35 -1.85 -1.28
N LEU A 234 5.91 -1.82 -0.01
CA LEU A 234 6.46 -2.60 1.10
C LEU A 234 5.44 -3.61 1.65
N ARG A 235 4.31 -3.82 0.95
CA ARG A 235 3.18 -4.60 1.47
C ARG A 235 3.54 -6.05 1.80
N PHE A 236 2.77 -6.66 2.69
CA PHE A 236 2.92 -8.09 3.02
C PHE A 236 4.36 -8.46 3.41
N ASN A 237 4.87 -7.76 4.41
CA ASN A 237 6.17 -8.03 5.03
C ASN A 237 5.99 -8.02 6.56
N SER A 238 7.08 -7.99 7.31
CA SER A 238 7.10 -7.92 8.77
C SER A 238 7.81 -6.66 9.26
N PHE A 239 7.72 -5.55 8.52
CA PHE A 239 8.25 -4.26 8.98
C PHE A 239 7.48 -3.77 10.22
N SER A 240 8.17 -3.12 11.16
CA SER A 240 7.62 -2.71 12.45
C SER A 240 8.05 -1.29 12.84
N GLY A 241 7.56 -0.81 13.98
CA GLY A 241 7.82 0.56 14.46
C GLY A 241 6.97 1.60 13.73
N SER A 242 7.33 2.88 13.85
CA SER A 242 6.61 3.98 13.21
C SER A 242 7.07 4.23 11.77
N ILE A 243 6.19 4.86 10.99
CA ILE A 243 6.54 5.42 9.68
C ILE A 243 7.02 6.86 9.89
N PRO A 244 8.19 7.25 9.35
CA PRO A 244 8.69 8.63 9.44
C PRO A 244 7.75 9.63 8.75
N GLU A 245 7.54 10.79 9.38
CA GLU A 245 6.74 11.90 8.83
C GLU A 245 7.27 12.38 7.46
N ASP A 246 8.58 12.33 7.26
CA ASP A 246 9.22 12.77 6.01
C ASP A 246 8.79 11.98 4.78
N LEU A 247 8.30 10.75 4.95
CA LEU A 247 7.78 9.94 3.84
C LEU A 247 6.69 10.68 3.06
N PHE A 248 5.78 11.36 3.76
CA PHE A 248 4.66 12.06 3.14
C PHE A 248 5.02 13.46 2.66
N ASN A 249 6.25 13.92 2.91
CA ASN A 249 6.81 15.12 2.30
C ASN A 249 7.56 14.80 0.99
N ARG A 250 7.78 13.51 0.68
CA ARG A 250 8.39 13.07 -0.59
C ARG A 250 7.40 13.17 -1.75
N LYS A 251 7.94 13.34 -2.96
CA LYS A 251 7.18 13.37 -4.22
C LYS A 251 6.84 11.96 -4.73
N LEU A 252 6.28 11.14 -3.86
CA LEU A 252 5.77 9.81 -4.22
C LEU A 252 4.37 9.92 -4.80
N ASP A 253 4.07 9.13 -5.83
CA ASP A 253 2.73 9.00 -6.41
C ASP A 253 1.94 7.85 -5.74
N ALA A 254 2.63 6.76 -5.39
CA ALA A 254 1.98 5.61 -4.76
C ALA A 254 2.79 5.08 -3.56
N ILE A 255 2.10 4.91 -2.43
CA ILE A 255 2.68 4.45 -1.17
C ILE A 255 1.87 3.27 -0.65
N PHE A 256 2.48 2.08 -0.65
CA PHE A 256 1.85 0.88 -0.13
C PHE A 256 2.65 0.27 1.02
N VAL A 257 2.06 0.22 2.21
CA VAL A 257 2.70 -0.31 3.43
C VAL A 257 1.78 -1.24 4.22
N ASN A 258 0.63 -1.61 3.65
CA ASN A 258 -0.33 -2.48 4.32
C ASN A 258 0.19 -3.90 4.58
N ASN A 259 -0.44 -4.58 5.52
CA ASN A 259 -0.10 -5.94 5.93
C ASN A 259 1.36 -6.04 6.42
N ASN A 260 1.68 -5.18 7.39
CA ASN A 260 2.93 -5.15 8.13
C ASN A 260 2.62 -5.07 9.63
N ASN A 261 3.65 -4.87 10.45
CA ASN A 261 3.55 -4.71 11.88
C ASN A 261 3.82 -3.26 12.31
N PHE A 262 3.59 -2.26 11.44
CA PHE A 262 3.79 -0.86 11.78
C PHE A 262 2.84 -0.43 12.91
N GLU A 263 3.32 0.41 13.81
CA GLU A 263 2.64 0.85 15.02
C GLU A 263 2.96 2.32 15.36
N GLY A 264 2.36 2.82 16.43
CA GLY A 264 2.44 4.23 16.81
C GLY A 264 1.37 5.07 16.15
N GLU A 265 1.44 6.39 16.37
CA GLU A 265 0.49 7.31 15.76
C GLU A 265 0.66 7.34 14.25
N ARG A 266 -0.47 7.45 13.55
CA ARG A 266 -0.49 7.70 12.11
C ARG A 266 0.21 9.05 11.80
N PRO A 267 1.09 9.12 10.77
CA PRO A 267 1.90 10.31 10.47
C PRO A 267 1.09 11.59 10.25
N GLN A 268 1.31 12.65 11.04
CA GLN A 268 0.59 13.93 10.94
C GLN A 268 0.74 14.61 9.57
N SER A 269 1.87 14.39 8.89
CA SER A 269 2.20 14.94 7.57
C SER A 269 1.47 14.27 6.40
N LEU A 270 0.60 13.28 6.65
CA LEU A 270 -0.12 12.56 5.58
C LEU A 270 -0.88 13.49 4.62
N GLY A 271 -1.40 14.61 5.13
CA GLY A 271 -2.07 15.62 4.30
C GLY A 271 -1.14 16.31 3.30
N ASN A 272 0.17 16.35 3.55
CA ASN A 272 1.17 16.97 2.67
C ASN A 272 1.48 16.10 1.44
N SER A 273 1.11 14.82 1.46
CA SER A 273 1.52 13.89 0.41
C SER A 273 0.89 14.25 -0.93
N PRO A 274 1.71 14.32 -2.01
CA PRO A 274 1.19 14.49 -3.36
C PRO A 274 0.67 13.17 -3.96
N ALA A 275 0.76 12.06 -3.22
CA ALA A 275 0.42 10.73 -3.69
C ALA A 275 -1.04 10.63 -4.15
N SER A 276 -1.26 9.91 -5.24
CA SER A 276 -2.60 9.55 -5.71
C SER A 276 -3.17 8.33 -4.97
N VAL A 277 -2.31 7.45 -4.45
CA VAL A 277 -2.72 6.24 -3.71
C VAL A 277 -1.90 6.06 -2.45
N ILE A 278 -2.58 5.88 -1.31
CA ILE A 278 -1.94 5.56 -0.02
C ILE A 278 -2.66 4.38 0.63
N ASN A 279 -1.96 3.28 0.86
CA ASN A 279 -2.50 2.10 1.54
C ASN A 279 -1.75 1.77 2.83
N LEU A 280 -2.41 2.03 3.96
CA LEU A 280 -1.92 1.84 5.34
C LEU A 280 -2.66 0.69 6.05
N ALA A 281 -3.50 -0.07 5.34
CA ALA A 281 -4.37 -1.11 5.90
C ALA A 281 -3.63 -2.20 6.68
N ASN A 282 -4.33 -2.93 7.55
CA ASN A 282 -3.82 -4.13 8.22
C ASN A 282 -2.47 -3.88 8.93
N ASN A 283 -2.44 -2.87 9.81
CA ASN A 283 -1.31 -2.51 10.67
C ASN A 283 -1.83 -2.23 12.09
N LYS A 284 -1.03 -1.57 12.92
CA LYS A 284 -1.36 -1.19 14.30
C LYS A 284 -1.35 0.32 14.49
N PHE A 285 -1.64 1.10 13.44
CA PHE A 285 -1.66 2.56 13.54
C PHE A 285 -2.76 3.04 14.49
N SER A 286 -2.41 3.95 15.39
CA SER A 286 -3.31 4.56 16.36
C SER A 286 -3.40 6.08 16.17
N GLY A 287 -4.09 6.76 17.08
CA GLY A 287 -4.36 8.20 16.98
C GLY A 287 -5.58 8.51 16.12
N SER A 288 -5.80 9.78 15.83
CA SER A 288 -6.92 10.26 15.00
C SER A 288 -6.50 10.60 13.57
N ILE A 289 -7.49 10.67 12.68
CA ILE A 289 -7.30 11.28 11.36
C ILE A 289 -7.18 12.80 11.59
N PRO A 290 -6.10 13.46 11.15
CA PRO A 290 -5.77 14.81 11.56
C PRO A 290 -6.72 15.80 10.90
N ALA A 291 -7.06 16.89 11.59
CA ALA A 291 -7.96 17.90 11.04
C ALA A 291 -7.41 18.56 9.76
N SER A 292 -6.09 18.58 9.58
CA SER A 292 -5.41 19.05 8.37
C SER A 292 -5.57 18.12 7.17
N PHE A 293 -6.11 16.92 7.36
CA PHE A 293 -6.34 15.95 6.29
C PHE A 293 -7.34 16.52 5.28
N GLY A 294 -6.85 16.87 4.09
CA GLY A 294 -7.63 17.48 3.01
C GLY A 294 -7.44 18.99 2.81
N LEU A 295 -6.71 19.68 3.70
CA LEU A 295 -6.42 21.12 3.53
C LEU A 295 -5.33 21.41 2.47
N MET A 296 -4.66 20.38 1.96
CA MET A 296 -3.63 20.51 0.94
C MET A 296 -4.16 20.02 -0.39
N ALA A 297 -3.79 20.70 -1.48
CA ALA A 297 -4.18 20.36 -2.86
C ALA A 297 -3.62 18.97 -3.23
N SER A 298 -4.37 17.94 -2.90
CA SER A 298 -3.95 16.55 -3.04
C SER A 298 -4.67 15.90 -4.21
N LYS A 299 -3.92 15.13 -5.00
CA LYS A 299 -4.42 14.28 -6.09
C LYS A 299 -4.88 12.91 -5.58
N LEU A 300 -5.09 12.78 -4.27
CA LEU A 300 -5.42 11.52 -3.62
C LEU A 300 -6.76 10.99 -4.14
N LYS A 301 -6.67 9.85 -4.82
CA LYS A 301 -7.80 9.10 -5.38
C LYS A 301 -8.17 7.94 -4.46
N GLU A 302 -7.21 7.35 -3.78
CA GLU A 302 -7.46 6.18 -2.94
C GLU A 302 -6.70 6.28 -1.63
N ILE A 303 -7.44 6.16 -0.52
CA ILE A 303 -6.81 5.98 0.78
C ILE A 303 -7.49 4.89 1.61
N LEU A 304 -6.66 3.98 2.08
CA LEU A 304 -7.07 2.77 2.78
C LEU A 304 -6.40 2.71 4.15
N PHE A 305 -7.21 2.78 5.20
CA PHE A 305 -6.83 2.66 6.61
C PHE A 305 -7.42 1.43 7.30
N LEU A 306 -8.09 0.56 6.53
CA LEU A 306 -8.88 -0.52 7.12
C LEU A 306 -8.04 -1.42 8.03
N ASN A 307 -8.66 -1.94 9.09
CA ASN A 307 -8.04 -2.84 10.06
C ASN A 307 -6.78 -2.22 10.70
N ASN A 308 -7.00 -1.15 11.45
CA ASN A 308 -6.01 -0.47 12.29
C ASN A 308 -6.64 -0.16 13.67
N GLN A 309 -5.98 0.69 14.46
CA GLN A 309 -6.44 1.12 15.79
C GLN A 309 -6.77 2.62 15.81
N LEU A 310 -7.17 3.19 14.66
CA LEU A 310 -7.51 4.60 14.57
C LEU A 310 -8.73 4.93 15.43
N SER A 311 -8.74 6.12 16.01
CA SER A 311 -9.78 6.59 16.93
C SER A 311 -10.13 8.06 16.66
N GLY A 312 -11.00 8.64 17.49
CA GLY A 312 -11.48 10.00 17.25
C GLY A 312 -12.45 10.06 16.08
N CYS A 313 -12.55 11.22 15.43
CA CYS A 313 -13.60 11.55 14.48
C CYS A 313 -13.10 11.46 13.04
N VAL A 314 -14.02 11.32 12.08
CA VAL A 314 -13.74 11.62 10.68
C VAL A 314 -13.73 13.15 10.52
N PRO A 315 -12.60 13.79 10.15
CA PRO A 315 -12.52 15.25 10.09
C PRO A 315 -13.23 15.81 8.87
N GLU A 316 -13.74 17.04 8.97
CA GLU A 316 -14.44 17.74 7.88
C GLU A 316 -13.58 17.87 6.61
N GLY A 317 -12.25 17.99 6.78
CA GLY A 317 -11.30 18.12 5.68
C GLY A 317 -11.31 16.94 4.70
N VAL A 318 -11.78 15.74 5.10
CA VAL A 318 -11.94 14.60 4.17
C VAL A 318 -12.80 14.98 2.96
N GLY A 319 -13.83 15.80 3.15
CA GLY A 319 -14.70 16.26 2.07
C GLY A 319 -14.02 17.10 0.99
N LEU A 320 -12.79 17.57 1.23
CA LEU A 320 -12.03 18.39 0.27
C LEU A 320 -11.35 17.55 -0.83
N PHE A 321 -11.22 16.23 -0.66
CA PHE A 321 -10.67 15.35 -1.68
C PHE A 321 -11.71 15.03 -2.77
N THR A 322 -12.02 16.02 -3.61
CA THR A 322 -13.09 15.91 -4.62
C THR A 322 -12.83 14.86 -5.71
N GLU A 323 -11.56 14.48 -5.92
CA GLU A 323 -11.11 13.41 -6.84
C GLU A 323 -11.02 12.02 -6.16
N MET A 324 -11.33 11.91 -4.87
CA MET A 324 -11.30 10.65 -4.14
C MET A 324 -12.30 9.66 -4.75
N LYS A 325 -11.82 8.44 -5.03
CA LYS A 325 -12.58 7.29 -5.52
C LYS A 325 -12.82 6.24 -4.44
N VAL A 326 -11.82 5.97 -3.60
CA VAL A 326 -11.89 4.93 -2.57
C VAL A 326 -11.48 5.50 -1.23
N PHE A 327 -12.41 5.50 -0.28
CA PHE A 327 -12.15 5.82 1.12
C PHE A 327 -12.59 4.65 2.01
N ASP A 328 -11.62 3.90 2.54
CA ASP A 328 -11.88 2.78 3.45
C ASP A 328 -11.19 3.00 4.80
N VAL A 329 -11.99 3.21 5.83
CA VAL A 329 -11.55 3.33 7.23
C VAL A 329 -12.18 2.25 8.11
N SER A 330 -12.65 1.17 7.49
CA SER A 330 -13.36 0.11 8.20
C SER A 330 -12.48 -0.61 9.22
N HIS A 331 -13.09 -1.27 10.21
CA HIS A 331 -12.35 -2.02 11.23
C HIS A 331 -11.35 -1.13 11.99
N ASN A 332 -11.87 -0.05 12.56
CA ASN A 332 -11.13 0.86 13.44
C ASN A 332 -11.99 1.17 14.68
N SER A 333 -11.59 2.17 15.47
CA SER A 333 -12.34 2.69 16.61
C SER A 333 -12.80 4.14 16.41
N LEU A 334 -13.05 4.54 15.16
CA LEU A 334 -13.56 5.88 14.84
C LEU A 334 -14.95 6.07 15.45
N MET A 335 -15.24 7.26 15.94
CA MET A 335 -16.44 7.57 16.71
C MET A 335 -17.06 8.91 16.33
N GLY A 336 -18.24 9.17 16.89
CA GLY A 336 -18.99 10.40 16.67
C GLY A 336 -19.70 10.44 15.33
N HIS A 337 -20.16 11.64 14.96
CA HIS A 337 -20.97 11.86 13.76
C HIS A 337 -20.10 11.96 12.52
N LEU A 338 -20.65 11.51 11.38
CA LEU A 338 -20.05 11.76 10.07
C LEU A 338 -20.19 13.25 9.71
N PRO A 339 -19.13 13.91 9.21
CA PRO A 339 -19.23 15.31 8.81
C PRO A 339 -20.02 15.45 7.52
N ASP A 340 -20.83 16.51 7.44
CA ASP A 340 -21.68 16.80 6.27
C ASP A 340 -20.85 17.03 4.99
N THR A 341 -19.57 17.42 5.14
CA THR A 341 -18.61 17.58 4.04
C THR A 341 -18.28 16.30 3.28
N LEU A 342 -18.55 15.10 3.82
CA LEU A 342 -18.40 13.84 3.06
C LEU A 342 -19.25 13.82 1.79
N SER A 343 -20.32 14.60 1.74
CA SER A 343 -21.12 14.79 0.52
C SER A 343 -20.39 15.52 -0.61
N CYS A 344 -19.22 16.09 -0.35
CA CYS A 344 -18.39 16.77 -1.35
C CYS A 344 -17.42 15.84 -2.07
N LEU A 345 -17.35 14.56 -1.69
CA LEU A 345 -16.57 13.52 -2.37
C LEU A 345 -17.21 13.13 -3.72
N SER A 346 -17.22 14.05 -4.67
CA SER A 346 -18.02 13.95 -5.90
C SER A 346 -17.68 12.75 -6.80
N GLN A 347 -16.45 12.25 -6.72
CA GLN A 347 -15.96 11.11 -7.50
C GLN A 347 -15.90 9.81 -6.71
N VAL A 348 -16.38 9.76 -5.45
CA VAL A 348 -16.24 8.55 -4.63
C VAL A 348 -17.09 7.41 -5.19
N GLU A 349 -16.44 6.29 -5.39
CA GLU A 349 -17.02 5.05 -5.88
C GLU A 349 -17.22 4.06 -4.72
N VAL A 350 -16.26 3.99 -3.79
CA VAL A 350 -16.30 3.10 -2.62
C VAL A 350 -16.08 3.91 -1.35
N LEU A 351 -17.10 3.92 -0.48
CA LEU A 351 -17.05 4.52 0.84
C LEU A 351 -17.33 3.45 1.90
N ASN A 352 -16.28 2.99 2.59
CA ASN A 352 -16.38 1.95 3.60
C ASN A 352 -16.00 2.49 4.98
N LEU A 353 -17.02 2.64 5.82
CA LEU A 353 -16.98 3.16 7.19
C LEU A 353 -17.33 2.08 8.21
N GLY A 354 -17.46 0.81 7.77
CA GLY A 354 -17.98 -0.27 8.60
C GLY A 354 -17.07 -0.66 9.77
N HIS A 355 -17.61 -1.38 10.75
CA HIS A 355 -16.86 -1.85 11.93
C HIS A 355 -16.11 -0.72 12.65
N ASN A 356 -16.87 0.27 13.11
CA ASN A 356 -16.39 1.41 13.89
C ASN A 356 -17.37 1.70 15.05
N ARG A 357 -17.22 2.86 15.68
CA ARG A 357 -18.07 3.36 16.77
C ARG A 357 -18.81 4.64 16.35
N LEU A 358 -19.07 4.81 15.06
CA LEU A 358 -19.74 6.00 14.51
C LEU A 358 -21.19 6.03 14.98
N SER A 359 -21.71 7.24 15.22
CA SER A 359 -23.04 7.48 15.78
C SER A 359 -23.76 8.62 15.07
N GLY A 360 -25.02 8.85 15.45
CA GLY A 360 -25.88 9.85 14.82
C GLY A 360 -26.55 9.35 13.55
N GLU A 361 -27.02 10.27 12.73
CA GLU A 361 -27.72 9.97 11.47
C GLU A 361 -26.76 10.01 10.28
N LEU A 362 -26.96 9.11 9.30
CA LEU A 362 -26.25 9.16 8.03
C LEU A 362 -26.79 10.33 7.18
N PRO A 363 -25.97 11.33 6.80
CA PRO A 363 -26.45 12.52 6.10
C PRO A 363 -27.05 12.23 4.72
N ASP A 364 -28.17 12.88 4.39
CA ASP A 364 -28.89 12.81 3.11
C ASP A 364 -27.96 12.93 1.90
N LEU A 365 -27.05 13.89 1.96
CA LEU A 365 -26.20 14.26 0.84
C LEU A 365 -25.16 13.19 0.51
N VAL A 366 -24.73 12.37 1.46
CA VAL A 366 -23.83 11.23 1.21
C VAL A 366 -24.51 10.18 0.33
N CYS A 367 -25.79 9.92 0.59
CA CYS A 367 -26.58 8.99 -0.22
C CYS A 367 -26.92 9.53 -1.63
N SER A 368 -26.74 10.84 -1.85
CA SER A 368 -26.97 11.49 -3.14
C SER A 368 -25.72 11.50 -4.06
N LEU A 369 -24.56 11.06 -3.57
CA LEU A 369 -23.31 11.03 -4.32
C LEU A 369 -23.46 10.22 -5.62
N LYS A 370 -23.17 10.85 -6.76
CA LYS A 370 -23.51 10.31 -8.09
C LYS A 370 -22.62 9.15 -8.53
N SER A 371 -21.36 9.16 -8.12
CA SER A 371 -20.35 8.17 -8.50
C SER A 371 -20.34 6.93 -7.60
N LEU A 372 -21.08 6.96 -6.50
CA LEU A 372 -21.08 5.93 -5.47
C LEU A 372 -21.56 4.59 -6.02
N MET A 373 -20.73 3.56 -5.88
CA MET A 373 -21.00 2.17 -6.27
C MET A 373 -21.17 1.27 -5.04
N ASN A 374 -20.46 1.55 -3.95
CA ASN A 374 -20.57 0.82 -2.70
C ASN A 374 -20.46 1.76 -1.49
N LEU A 375 -21.42 1.66 -0.59
CA LEU A 375 -21.45 2.33 0.71
C LEU A 375 -21.65 1.29 1.81
N THR A 376 -20.71 1.21 2.74
CA THR A 376 -20.88 0.37 3.92
C THR A 376 -20.70 1.19 5.18
N VAL A 377 -21.73 1.20 6.03
CA VAL A 377 -21.72 1.77 7.38
C VAL A 377 -22.07 0.72 8.43
N ALA A 378 -22.02 -0.56 8.03
CA ALA A 378 -22.37 -1.69 8.89
C ALA A 378 -21.52 -1.76 10.17
N TYR A 379 -22.03 -2.40 11.21
CA TYR A 379 -21.32 -2.56 12.49
C TYR A 379 -20.88 -1.21 13.11
N ASN A 380 -21.81 -0.26 13.21
CA ASN A 380 -21.66 1.03 13.88
C ASN A 380 -22.80 1.23 14.90
N PHE A 381 -23.00 2.46 15.37
CA PHE A 381 -24.06 2.88 16.30
C PHE A 381 -24.92 3.99 15.69
N LEU A 382 -25.11 3.99 14.37
CA LEU A 382 -25.96 4.97 13.69
C LEU A 382 -27.40 4.82 14.17
N SER A 383 -28.07 5.95 14.42
CA SER A 383 -29.43 6.02 14.95
C SER A 383 -30.49 6.32 13.88
N GLY A 384 -30.06 6.72 12.67
CA GLY A 384 -30.99 7.12 11.61
C GLY A 384 -30.37 7.04 10.22
N LEU A 385 -31.25 6.86 9.24
CA LEU A 385 -30.95 6.95 7.82
C LEU A 385 -31.87 7.99 7.19
N SER A 386 -31.31 8.80 6.32
CA SER A 386 -32.09 9.66 5.44
C SER A 386 -33.07 8.87 4.55
N GLN A 387 -34.18 9.52 4.18
CA GLN A 387 -35.06 9.04 3.11
C GLN A 387 -34.32 8.92 1.77
N GLU A 388 -33.34 9.78 1.49
CA GLU A 388 -32.54 9.73 0.25
C GLU A 388 -31.75 8.43 0.11
N CYS A 389 -31.35 7.81 1.22
CA CYS A 389 -30.62 6.53 1.19
C CYS A 389 -31.45 5.37 0.64
N THR A 390 -32.79 5.48 0.62
CA THR A 390 -33.63 4.50 -0.06
C THR A 390 -33.42 4.48 -1.58
N LYS A 391 -32.93 5.59 -2.17
CA LYS A 391 -32.65 5.68 -3.61
C LYS A 391 -31.41 4.91 -4.04
N LEU A 392 -30.52 4.56 -3.10
CA LEU A 392 -29.31 3.77 -3.38
C LEU A 392 -29.66 2.40 -3.98
N PHE A 393 -30.73 1.76 -3.49
CA PHE A 393 -31.22 0.49 -4.02
C PHE A 393 -31.65 0.59 -5.49
N PHE A 394 -32.38 1.66 -5.84
CA PHE A 394 -32.81 1.90 -7.23
C PHE A 394 -31.64 2.24 -8.16
N ARG A 395 -30.56 2.81 -7.61
CA ARG A 395 -29.31 3.10 -8.34
C ARG A 395 -28.35 1.90 -8.44
N SER A 396 -28.75 0.72 -7.94
CA SER A 396 -27.90 -0.48 -7.89
C SER A 396 -26.57 -0.28 -7.12
N VAL A 397 -26.58 0.62 -6.14
CA VAL A 397 -25.43 0.85 -5.25
C VAL A 397 -25.45 -0.22 -4.16
N GLY A 398 -24.32 -0.89 -3.93
CA GLY A 398 -24.16 -1.77 -2.77
C GLY A 398 -24.30 -0.93 -1.50
N PHE A 399 -25.29 -1.23 -0.65
CA PHE A 399 -25.50 -0.47 0.57
C PHE A 399 -25.72 -1.39 1.76
N ASP A 400 -24.74 -1.44 2.66
CA ASP A 400 -24.81 -2.22 3.90
C ASP A 400 -24.81 -1.29 5.13
N PHE A 401 -25.92 -1.32 5.85
CA PHE A 401 -26.16 -0.60 7.10
C PHE A 401 -26.53 -1.55 8.25
N SER A 402 -26.27 -2.85 8.09
CA SER A 402 -26.55 -3.86 9.11
C SER A 402 -25.78 -3.60 10.40
N VAL A 403 -26.28 -4.15 11.51
CA VAL A 403 -25.65 -4.10 12.84
C VAL A 403 -25.39 -2.65 13.29
N ASN A 404 -26.40 -1.80 13.13
CA ASN A 404 -26.47 -0.43 13.65
C ASN A 404 -27.58 -0.31 14.72
N CYS A 405 -27.94 0.92 15.10
CA CYS A 405 -28.99 1.23 16.08
C CYS A 405 -30.17 1.98 15.45
N ILE A 406 -30.54 1.64 14.21
CA ILE A 406 -31.56 2.35 13.45
C ILE A 406 -32.95 1.79 13.79
N PRO A 407 -33.88 2.58 14.36
CA PRO A 407 -35.21 2.09 14.70
C PRO A 407 -35.98 1.58 13.48
N ASN A 408 -36.80 0.54 13.68
CA ASN A 408 -37.71 0.00 12.67
C ASN A 408 -37.02 -0.48 11.38
N LYS A 409 -35.77 -0.94 11.47
CA LYS A 409 -35.03 -1.60 10.39
C LYS A 409 -34.61 -3.01 10.79
N ASP A 410 -34.47 -3.88 9.79
CA ASP A 410 -34.02 -5.25 10.00
C ASP A 410 -32.50 -5.32 10.22
N MET A 411 -32.04 -6.45 10.78
CA MET A 411 -30.62 -6.75 11.01
C MET A 411 -29.88 -5.68 11.82
N GLN A 412 -30.56 -5.07 12.79
CA GLN A 412 -29.97 -4.07 13.70
C GLN A 412 -29.49 -4.72 14.99
N ARG A 413 -28.65 -4.01 15.75
CA ARG A 413 -28.16 -4.47 17.05
C ARG A 413 -29.32 -4.71 18.02
N PRO A 414 -29.25 -5.76 18.85
CA PRO A 414 -30.24 -5.99 19.88
C PRO A 414 -30.08 -5.01 21.05
N GLN A 415 -31.16 -4.74 21.77
CA GLN A 415 -31.07 -4.08 23.07
C GLN A 415 -30.37 -5.01 24.07
N PRO A 416 -29.54 -4.51 25.01
CA PRO A 416 -29.31 -3.10 25.34
C PRO A 416 -28.10 -2.45 24.63
N GLU A 417 -27.53 -3.05 23.58
CA GLU A 417 -26.32 -2.52 22.93
C GLU A 417 -26.51 -1.11 22.36
N CYS A 418 -27.74 -0.76 21.99
CA CYS A 418 -28.09 0.58 21.49
C CYS A 418 -28.48 1.59 22.57
N SER A 419 -28.49 1.19 23.85
CA SER A 419 -28.84 2.07 24.96
C SER A 419 -27.73 3.08 25.29
N SER A 420 -26.49 2.83 24.85
CA SER A 420 -25.36 3.72 25.05
C SER A 420 -24.58 3.90 23.75
N THR A 421 -24.52 5.13 23.25
CA THR A 421 -23.63 5.48 22.13
C THR A 421 -22.19 5.57 22.65
N PRO A 422 -21.24 4.77 22.12
CA PRO A 422 -19.85 4.91 22.51
C PRO A 422 -19.33 6.31 22.17
N GLY A 423 -18.57 6.92 23.08
CA GLY A 423 -17.98 8.25 22.85
C GLY A 423 -18.85 9.45 23.25
N GLY A 424 -19.97 9.26 23.97
CA GLY A 424 -20.91 10.34 24.36
C GLY A 424 -20.33 11.52 25.18
N GLY A 425 -19.08 11.46 25.62
CA GLY A 425 -18.37 12.59 26.25
C GLY A 425 -17.44 13.38 25.33
N LEU A 426 -17.12 12.85 24.15
CA LEU A 426 -16.28 13.51 23.14
C LEU A 426 -17.19 13.90 21.97
N SER A 427 -17.77 15.09 22.07
CA SER A 427 -18.46 15.69 20.93
C SER A 427 -17.39 16.04 19.90
N CYS A 428 -17.27 15.22 18.86
CA CYS A 428 -16.64 15.64 17.61
C CYS A 428 -17.24 17.00 17.27
N LEU A 429 -16.42 18.05 17.23
CA LEU A 429 -16.89 19.41 16.93
C LEU A 429 -17.61 19.36 15.59
N ARG A 430 -18.94 19.33 15.64
CA ARG A 430 -19.78 19.56 14.48
C ARG A 430 -19.87 21.07 14.39
N ILE A 431 -19.25 21.69 13.37
CA ILE A 431 -19.60 23.08 13.06
C ILE A 431 -20.97 22.99 12.39
N PRO A 432 -22.07 23.33 13.09
CA PRO A 432 -23.39 23.16 12.51
C PRO A 432 -23.52 24.20 11.40
N SER A 433 -23.47 23.78 10.14
CA SER A 433 -23.72 24.69 9.04
C SER A 433 -25.22 25.00 8.99
N ALA A 434 -25.58 26.26 9.21
CA ALA A 434 -26.98 26.72 9.13
C ALA A 434 -27.60 26.61 7.72
N GLN A 435 -26.80 26.22 6.72
CA GLN A 435 -27.17 25.94 5.34
C GLN A 435 -26.47 24.66 4.88
N PRO A 436 -26.99 23.92 3.88
CA PRO A 436 -26.25 22.83 3.26
C PRO A 436 -24.89 23.37 2.82
N LEU A 437 -23.81 22.80 3.35
CA LEU A 437 -22.45 23.17 2.97
C LEU A 437 -22.34 23.09 1.44
N VAL A 438 -22.19 24.25 0.80
CA VAL A 438 -21.82 24.30 -0.61
C VAL A 438 -20.37 23.89 -0.67
N CYS A 439 -20.06 22.79 -1.36
CA CYS A 439 -18.73 22.18 -1.45
C CYS A 439 -17.58 23.11 -1.91
N GLY A 440 -17.87 24.36 -2.28
CA GLY A 440 -16.88 25.40 -2.59
C GLY A 440 -16.59 26.42 -1.47
N ALA A 441 -17.40 26.51 -0.40
CA ALA A 441 -17.24 27.54 0.63
C ALA A 441 -16.01 27.32 1.54
N MET A 442 -15.59 26.06 1.71
CA MET A 442 -14.42 25.72 2.54
C MET A 442 -13.08 26.14 1.92
N ALA A 443 -13.00 26.27 0.58
CA ALA A 443 -11.81 26.76 -0.11
C ALA A 443 -11.61 28.28 0.02
N VAL A 444 -12.64 29.03 0.45
CA VAL A 444 -12.57 30.50 0.54
C VAL A 444 -11.97 30.98 1.86
N LEU A 445 -12.02 30.17 2.92
CA LEU A 445 -11.42 30.52 4.22
C LEU A 445 -9.88 30.43 4.23
N SER A 446 -9.26 29.86 3.20
CA SER A 446 -7.80 29.75 3.07
C SER A 446 -7.13 30.96 2.37
N GLY A 447 -7.90 32.00 2.00
CA GLY A 447 -7.41 33.13 1.20
C GLY A 447 -7.20 34.46 1.95
N THR A 448 -7.55 34.57 3.24
CA THR A 448 -7.49 35.86 3.96
C THR A 448 -6.70 35.75 5.26
N ALA A 449 -5.39 35.55 5.14
CA ALA A 449 -4.45 36.08 6.13
C ALA A 449 -3.85 37.38 5.56
N ALA A 450 -4.63 38.46 5.59
CA ALA A 450 -4.15 39.80 5.31
C ALA A 450 -3.91 40.54 6.64
N ASP A 451 -2.62 40.60 6.99
CA ASP A 451 -1.91 41.64 7.74
C ASP A 451 -2.72 42.67 8.56
N PRO A 452 -2.64 42.67 9.91
CA PRO A 452 -3.06 43.81 10.72
C PRO A 452 -1.83 44.60 11.20
N ALA A 453 -1.19 45.35 10.30
CA ALA A 453 -0.17 46.32 10.71
C ALA A 453 -0.06 47.49 9.72
N SER A 454 -0.91 48.51 9.89
CA SER A 454 -0.53 49.94 9.85
C SER A 454 -1.77 50.81 9.77
N LYS A 455 -2.05 51.54 10.85
CA LYS A 455 -2.51 52.93 10.82
C LYS A 455 -2.46 53.48 12.25
N SER A 456 -1.36 54.17 12.50
CA SER A 456 -1.21 55.19 13.54
C SER A 456 -2.13 56.39 13.24
N PRO A 457 -2.37 57.22 14.25
CA PRO A 457 -2.11 58.66 14.11
C PRO A 457 -0.72 59.04 14.61
#